data_AF-A0A6V8P6L6-F1
#
_entry.id   AF-A0A6V8P6L6-F1
#
_cell.length_a   1.000
_cell.length_b   1.000
_cell.length_c   1.000
_cell.angle_alpha   90.00
_cell.angle_beta   90.00
_cell.angle_gamma   90.00
#
_symmetry.space_group_name_H-M   'P 1'
#
loop_
_entity.id
_entity.type
_entity.pdbx_description
1 polymer ?
#
loop_
_entity_poly.entity_id
_entity_poly.type
_entity_poly.pdbx_seq_one_letter_code
_entity_poly.pdbx_strand_id
1 'polypeptide(L)'
;MPWRSKPSLTSEEARQLHYQALVIDAQQPGATSGFLFTEKMRTNLEEYVARGMSRDEAVLLMAEAVVREIQTSPSAGDEYLDIWKKSGVTVACATYSGAEPISRAFERAVKRIAQAHAIVSALDGEIS
;
A
#
# COMPACT_ATOMS: atom_id res chain seq x y z
N MET A 1 2.30 22.79 27.35
CA MET A 1 1.39 21.88 28.10
C MET A 1 2.23 20.81 28.78
N PRO A 2 2.02 20.50 30.06
CA PRO A 2 2.72 19.38 30.69
C PRO A 2 2.21 18.08 30.06
N TRP A 3 3.13 17.31 29.47
CA TRP A 3 2.85 15.98 28.94
C TRP A 3 2.36 15.09 30.09
N ARG A 4 1.19 14.47 29.96
CA ARG A 4 0.68 13.54 30.98
C ARG A 4 1.53 12.28 30.95
N SER A 5 2.25 11.99 32.03
CA SER A 5 3.10 10.80 32.17
C SER A 5 2.31 9.51 32.39
N LYS A 6 1.02 9.62 32.76
CA LYS A 6 0.12 8.47 32.96
C LYS A 6 -0.93 8.43 31.84
N PRO A 7 -1.01 7.34 31.06
CA PRO A 7 -2.07 7.15 30.07
C PRO A 7 -3.46 7.20 30.72
N SER A 8 -4.42 7.82 30.04
CA SER A 8 -5.81 7.89 30.51
C SER A 8 -6.63 6.64 30.21
N LEU A 9 -6.09 5.72 29.40
CA LEU A 9 -6.70 4.45 29.01
C LEU A 9 -5.74 3.31 29.32
N THR A 10 -6.29 2.17 29.73
CA THR A 10 -5.59 0.89 29.68
C THR A 10 -5.36 0.45 28.23
N SER A 11 -4.48 -0.53 28.02
CA SER A 11 -4.22 -1.08 26.68
C SER A 11 -5.49 -1.65 26.02
N GLU A 12 -6.36 -2.29 26.82
CA GLU A 12 -7.60 -2.87 26.27
C GLU A 12 -8.62 -1.78 25.95
N GLU A 13 -8.77 -0.76 26.79
CA GLU A 13 -9.65 0.38 26.49
C GLU A 13 -9.18 1.16 25.26
N ALA A 14 -7.86 1.32 25.10
CA ALA A 14 -7.28 1.94 23.90
C ALA A 14 -7.55 1.10 22.65
N ARG A 15 -7.44 -0.23 22.74
CA ARG A 15 -7.73 -1.16 21.64
C ARG A 15 -9.21 -1.14 21.27
N GLN A 16 -10.09 -1.12 22.27
CA GLN A 16 -11.53 -1.02 22.06
C GLN A 16 -11.90 0.31 21.40
N LEU A 17 -11.34 1.42 21.86
CA LEU A 17 -11.53 2.74 21.25
C LEU A 17 -11.07 2.73 19.78
N HIS A 18 -9.92 2.13 19.50
CA HIS A 18 -9.40 2.00 18.15
C HIS A 18 -10.36 1.24 17.21
N TYR A 19 -10.91 0.11 17.64
CA TYR A 19 -11.91 -0.63 16.83
C TYR A 19 -13.24 0.09 16.65
N GLN A 20 -13.57 1.04 17.52
CA GLN A 20 -14.79 1.86 17.43
C GLN A 20 -14.58 3.17 16.67
N ALA A 21 -13.33 3.54 16.38
CA ALA A 21 -12.96 4.79 15.77
C ALA A 21 -12.60 4.61 14.28
N LEU A 22 -12.81 5.68 13.52
CA LEU A 22 -12.25 5.80 12.18
C LEU A 22 -10.78 6.23 12.31
N VAL A 23 -9.87 5.36 11.90
CA VAL A 23 -8.42 5.57 11.96
C VAL A 23 -7.96 5.93 10.56
N ILE A 24 -7.67 7.22 10.36
CA ILE A 24 -7.18 7.75 9.10
C ILE A 24 -5.67 7.90 9.19
N ASP A 25 -4.96 7.29 8.24
CA ASP A 25 -3.54 7.52 8.06
C ASP A 25 -3.30 8.01 6.62
N ALA A 26 -2.60 9.14 6.50
CA ALA A 26 -2.30 9.79 5.22
C ALA A 26 -0.94 9.38 4.64
N GLN A 27 -0.21 8.50 5.34
CA GLN A 27 1.10 8.01 4.95
C GLN A 27 1.06 6.52 4.64
N GLN A 28 0.46 5.68 5.49
CA GLN A 28 0.45 4.22 5.34
C GLN A 28 -0.79 3.55 5.95
N PRO A 29 -1.29 2.44 5.37
CA PRO A 29 -0.79 1.80 4.17
C PRO A 29 -1.22 2.51 2.87
N GLY A 30 -0.26 2.85 2.02
CA GLY A 30 -0.52 3.31 0.66
C GLY A 30 -1.03 2.17 -0.24
N ALA A 31 -2.12 2.40 -0.97
CA ALA A 31 -2.79 1.38 -1.78
C ALA A 31 -1.88 0.64 -2.79
N THR A 32 -0.90 1.32 -3.38
CA THR A 32 -0.12 0.81 -4.52
C THR A 32 1.37 0.58 -4.26
N SER A 33 1.87 0.85 -3.05
CA SER A 33 3.32 0.82 -2.78
C SER A 33 3.65 0.30 -1.40
N GLY A 34 4.61 -0.63 -1.33
CA GLY A 34 5.34 -0.94 -0.10
C GLY A 34 4.84 -2.11 0.74
N PHE A 35 3.79 -2.81 0.29
CA PHE A 35 3.11 -3.80 1.14
C PHE A 35 3.19 -5.23 0.65
N LEU A 36 2.93 -5.49 -0.63
CA LEU A 36 3.03 -6.83 -1.18
C LEU A 36 4.41 -7.03 -1.84
N PHE A 37 5.15 -8.04 -1.39
CA PHE A 37 6.40 -8.48 -2.02
C PHE A 37 6.48 -10.00 -1.96
N THR A 38 5.80 -10.65 -2.91
CA THR A 38 5.74 -12.11 -3.00
C THR A 38 7.08 -12.70 -3.44
N GLU A 39 7.28 -14.01 -3.25
CA GLU A 39 8.50 -14.68 -3.73
C GLU A 39 8.65 -14.58 -5.26
N LYS A 40 7.55 -14.58 -6.01
CA LYS A 40 7.58 -14.32 -7.46
C LYS A 40 8.07 -12.91 -7.79
N MET A 41 7.65 -11.93 -6.99
CA MET A 41 8.15 -10.56 -7.11
C MET A 41 9.64 -10.45 -6.77
N ARG A 42 10.14 -11.22 -5.79
CA ARG A 42 11.57 -11.33 -5.50
C ARG A 42 12.34 -11.85 -6.71
N THR A 43 11.91 -12.96 -7.30
CA THR A 43 12.55 -13.53 -8.50
C THR A 43 12.59 -12.54 -9.65
N ASN A 44 11.48 -11.84 -9.92
CA ASN A 44 11.43 -10.81 -10.97
C ASN A 44 12.44 -9.67 -10.70
N LEU A 45 12.58 -9.24 -9.43
CA LEU A 45 13.53 -8.19 -9.07
C LEU A 45 14.99 -8.64 -9.28
N GLU A 46 15.32 -9.88 -8.92
CA GLU A 46 16.65 -10.47 -9.16
C GLU A 46 16.97 -10.51 -10.66
N GLU A 47 16.00 -10.86 -11.51
CA GLU A 47 16.15 -10.81 -12.96
C GLU A 47 16.35 -9.38 -13.48
N TYR A 48 15.63 -8.39 -12.96
CA TYR A 48 15.81 -6.99 -13.35
C TYR A 48 17.21 -6.49 -13.00
N VAL A 49 17.71 -6.84 -11.81
CA VAL A 49 19.09 -6.51 -11.38
C VAL A 49 20.11 -7.21 -12.28
N ALA A 50 19.93 -8.49 -12.60
CA ALA A 50 20.82 -9.23 -13.49
C ALA A 50 20.89 -8.62 -14.90
N ARG A 51 19.81 -7.97 -15.35
CA ARG A 51 19.74 -7.24 -16.63
C ARG A 51 20.32 -5.83 -16.58
N GLY A 52 20.85 -5.39 -15.44
CA GLY A 52 21.42 -4.05 -15.28
C GLY A 52 20.39 -2.93 -15.22
N MET A 53 19.14 -3.25 -14.90
CA MET A 53 18.06 -2.27 -14.81
C MET A 53 18.29 -1.30 -13.64
N SER A 54 17.94 -0.03 -13.83
CA SER A 54 17.99 0.94 -12.73
C SER A 54 16.90 0.67 -11.69
N ARG A 55 17.14 1.15 -10.46
CA ARG A 55 16.15 1.05 -9.37
C ARG A 55 14.81 1.68 -9.76
N ASP A 56 14.84 2.82 -10.44
CA ASP A 56 13.64 3.57 -10.79
C ASP A 56 12.78 2.81 -11.81
N GLU A 57 13.41 2.17 -12.79
CA GLU A 57 12.73 1.30 -13.75
C GLU A 57 12.14 0.06 -13.06
N ALA A 58 12.91 -0.58 -12.18
CA ALA A 58 12.46 -1.77 -11.45
C ALA A 58 11.24 -1.45 -10.56
N VAL A 59 11.25 -0.32 -9.84
CA VAL A 59 10.12 0.08 -8.98
C VAL A 59 8.82 0.24 -9.77
N LEU A 60 8.86 0.71 -11.02
CA LEU A 60 7.67 0.84 -11.86
C LEU A 60 7.11 -0.53 -12.27
N LEU A 61 7.98 -1.46 -12.67
CA LEU A 61 7.57 -2.82 -13.02
C LEU A 61 7.04 -3.59 -11.81
N MET A 62 7.64 -3.37 -10.64
CA MET A 62 7.21 -3.97 -9.38
C MET A 62 5.83 -3.47 -8.94
N ALA A 63 5.53 -2.18 -9.12
CA ALA A 63 4.20 -1.65 -8.85
C ALA A 63 3.12 -2.29 -9.74
N GLU A 64 3.44 -2.57 -11.01
CA GLU A 64 2.53 -3.32 -11.88
C GLU A 64 2.41 -4.80 -11.48
N ALA A 65 3.49 -5.41 -11.01
CA ALA A 65 3.49 -6.78 -10.53
C ALA A 65 2.53 -6.94 -9.35
N VAL A 66 2.49 -5.99 -8.40
CA VAL A 66 1.53 -6.00 -7.27
C VAL A 66 0.10 -6.14 -7.76
N VAL A 67 -0.33 -5.31 -8.72
CA VAL A 67 -1.70 -5.34 -9.24
C VAL A 67 -2.02 -6.71 -9.85
N ARG A 68 -1.09 -7.24 -10.67
CA ARG A 68 -1.26 -8.54 -11.31
C ARG A 68 -1.32 -9.68 -10.30
N GLU A 69 -0.47 -9.65 -9.28
CA GLU A 69 -0.45 -10.69 -8.24
C GLU A 69 -1.76 -10.71 -7.48
N ILE A 70 -2.27 -9.55 -7.03
CA ILE A 70 -3.56 -9.45 -6.34
C ILE A 70 -4.72 -9.93 -7.23
N GLN A 71 -4.70 -9.62 -8.52
CA GLN A 71 -5.75 -10.04 -9.47
C GLN A 71 -5.75 -11.54 -9.78
N THR A 72 -4.60 -12.20 -9.69
CA THR A 72 -4.42 -13.58 -10.21
C THR A 72 -4.10 -14.61 -9.13
N SER A 73 -3.80 -14.18 -7.91
CA SER A 73 -3.48 -15.05 -6.79
C SER A 73 -4.33 -14.69 -5.57
N PRO A 74 -5.25 -15.57 -5.14
CA PRO A 74 -6.01 -15.37 -3.91
C PRO A 74 -5.12 -15.17 -2.68
N SER A 75 -4.01 -15.93 -2.58
CA SER A 75 -3.09 -15.79 -1.44
C SER A 75 -2.39 -14.43 -1.39
N ALA A 76 -2.14 -13.80 -2.56
CA ALA A 76 -1.58 -12.46 -2.62
C ALA A 76 -2.60 -11.40 -2.18
N GLY A 77 -3.87 -11.61 -2.49
CA GLY A 77 -4.98 -10.81 -1.95
C GLY A 77 -5.07 -10.92 -0.43
N ASP A 78 -5.02 -12.14 0.11
CA ASP A 78 -5.03 -12.39 1.55
C ASP A 78 -3.84 -11.76 2.27
N GLU A 79 -2.62 -11.92 1.72
CA GLU A 79 -1.40 -11.28 2.23
C GLU A 79 -1.51 -9.76 2.24
N TYR A 80 -2.11 -9.19 1.19
CA TYR A 80 -2.35 -7.76 1.12
C TYR A 80 -3.36 -7.32 2.18
N LEU A 81 -4.50 -8.00 2.33
CA LEU A 81 -5.53 -7.68 3.33
C LEU A 81 -5.01 -7.83 4.77
N ASP A 82 -4.16 -8.83 5.04
CA ASP A 82 -3.56 -9.03 6.36
C ASP A 82 -2.71 -7.84 6.80
N ILE A 83 -2.07 -7.14 5.86
CA ILE A 83 -1.33 -5.90 6.16
C ILE A 83 -2.28 -4.79 6.63
N TRP A 84 -3.42 -4.62 5.97
CA TRP A 84 -4.43 -3.64 6.38
C TRP A 84 -5.01 -3.99 7.75
N LYS A 85 -5.26 -5.27 7.99
CA LYS A 85 -5.75 -5.74 9.29
C LYS A 85 -4.74 -5.49 10.41
N LYS A 86 -3.45 -5.69 10.14
CA LYS A 86 -2.35 -5.45 11.09
C LYS A 86 -2.08 -3.96 11.33
N SER A 87 -2.32 -3.11 10.34
CA SER A 87 -2.10 -1.66 10.49
C SER A 87 -3.15 -1.00 11.39
N GLY A 88 -4.37 -1.55 11.43
CA GLY A 88 -5.49 -0.95 12.14
C GLY A 88 -6.01 0.33 11.49
N VAL A 89 -5.56 0.64 10.28
CA VAL A 89 -6.04 1.79 9.50
C VAL A 89 -7.36 1.41 8.84
N THR A 90 -8.37 2.26 9.04
CA THR A 90 -9.71 2.05 8.45
C THR A 90 -9.94 2.90 7.21
N VAL A 91 -9.15 3.97 7.02
CA VAL A 91 -9.19 4.84 5.84
C VAL A 91 -7.76 5.25 5.48
N ALA A 92 -7.34 4.98 4.25
CA ALA A 92 -6.09 5.49 3.73
C ALA A 92 -6.32 6.68 2.80
N CYS A 93 -5.38 7.62 2.84
CA CYS A 93 -5.28 8.67 1.83
C CYS A 93 -3.94 8.53 1.11
N ALA A 94 -3.96 8.38 -0.21
CA ALA A 94 -2.76 8.27 -1.02
C ALA A 94 -2.55 9.54 -1.84
N THR A 95 -1.36 10.13 -1.73
CA THR A 95 -0.95 11.25 -2.59
C THR A 95 -0.16 10.73 -3.78
N TYR A 96 -0.69 10.92 -4.99
CA TYR A 96 -0.05 10.52 -6.25
C TYR A 96 0.76 11.66 -6.88
N SER A 97 1.63 12.30 -6.11
CA SER A 97 2.60 13.28 -6.61
C SER A 97 3.90 12.58 -7.04
N GLY A 98 4.46 12.96 -8.18
CA GLY A 98 5.77 12.50 -8.65
C GLY A 98 6.76 13.66 -8.76
N ALA A 99 8.04 13.42 -8.46
CA ALA A 99 9.14 14.37 -8.70
C ALA A 99 9.58 14.42 -10.19
N GLU A 100 8.70 14.01 -11.10
CA GLU A 100 8.98 13.91 -12.53
C GLU A 100 8.85 15.28 -13.22
N PRO A 101 9.48 15.43 -14.40
CA PRO A 101 9.14 16.54 -15.29
C PRO A 101 7.64 16.59 -15.55
N ILE A 102 7.09 17.81 -15.67
CA ILE A 102 5.65 18.04 -15.88
C ILE A 102 5.08 17.24 -17.07
N SER A 103 5.91 16.96 -18.09
CA SER A 103 5.56 16.18 -19.27
C SER A 103 5.22 14.71 -18.97
N ARG A 104 5.72 14.14 -17.86
CA ARG A 104 5.46 12.74 -17.46
C ARG A 104 4.64 12.63 -16.17
N ALA A 105 4.53 13.73 -15.41
CA ALA A 105 3.85 13.77 -14.14
C ALA A 105 2.37 13.36 -14.24
N PHE A 106 1.65 13.86 -15.26
CA PHE A 106 0.23 13.53 -15.47
C PHE A 106 0.01 12.04 -15.74
N GLU A 107 0.69 11.47 -16.73
CA GLU A 107 0.56 10.06 -17.10
C GLU A 107 0.91 9.13 -15.93
N ARG A 108 1.96 9.46 -15.18
CA ARG A 108 2.35 8.69 -13.99
C ARG A 108 1.30 8.75 -12.89
N ALA A 109 0.72 9.92 -12.64
CA ALA A 109 -0.34 10.07 -11.64
C ALA A 109 -1.58 9.27 -12.03
N VAL A 110 -2.05 9.40 -13.27
CA VAL A 110 -3.20 8.65 -13.80
C VAL A 110 -2.96 7.14 -13.72
N LYS A 111 -1.77 6.68 -14.11
CA LYS A 111 -1.42 5.25 -14.02
C LYS A 111 -1.49 4.73 -12.59
N ARG A 112 -0.97 5.47 -11.61
CA ARG A 112 -1.01 5.05 -10.20
C ARG A 112 -2.43 5.04 -9.63
N ILE A 113 -3.26 6.03 -9.99
CA ILE A 113 -4.68 6.06 -9.62
C ILE A 113 -5.40 4.84 -10.22
N ALA A 114 -5.17 4.53 -11.50
CA ALA A 114 -5.75 3.37 -12.15
C ALA A 114 -5.32 2.05 -11.48
N GLN A 115 -4.04 1.93 -11.10
CA GLN A 115 -3.53 0.77 -10.36
C GLN A 115 -4.20 0.62 -8.99
N ALA A 116 -4.44 1.73 -8.27
CA ALA A 116 -5.13 1.70 -6.99
C ALA A 116 -6.58 1.20 -7.15
N HIS A 117 -7.30 1.73 -8.13
CA HIS A 117 -8.66 1.25 -8.45
C HIS A 117 -8.67 -0.22 -8.85
N ALA A 118 -7.67 -0.68 -9.61
CA ALA A 118 -7.57 -2.07 -10.02
C ALA A 118 -7.36 -3.02 -8.82
N ILE A 119 -6.59 -2.61 -7.81
CA ILE A 119 -6.41 -3.36 -6.56
C ILE A 119 -7.72 -3.40 -5.77
N VAL A 120 -8.36 -2.25 -5.55
CA VAL A 120 -9.65 -2.15 -4.83
C VAL A 120 -10.71 -3.02 -5.49
N SER A 121 -10.79 -2.98 -6.83
CA SER A 121 -11.75 -3.79 -7.60
C SER A 121 -11.45 -5.30 -7.51
N ALA A 122 -10.17 -5.68 -7.43
CA ALA A 122 -9.76 -7.08 -7.32
C ALA A 122 -10.06 -7.68 -5.95
N LEU A 123 -10.19 -6.85 -4.92
CA LEU A 123 -10.47 -7.24 -3.54
C LEU A 123 -11.97 -7.14 -3.19
N ASP A 124 -12.84 -6.99 -4.19
CA ASP A 124 -14.31 -6.98 -4.06
C ASP A 124 -14.85 -6.02 -2.98
N GLY A 125 -14.18 -4.87 -2.79
CA GLY A 125 -14.61 -3.86 -1.83
C GLY A 125 -14.26 -4.15 -0.35
N GLU A 126 -13.41 -5.14 -0.07
CA GLU A 126 -12.80 -5.35 1.27
C GLU A 126 -12.01 -4.11 1.73
N ILE A 127 -11.58 -3.27 0.79
CA ILE A 127 -10.94 -1.97 1.02
C ILE A 127 -11.60 -0.95 0.09
N SER A 128 -11.93 0.24 0.62
CA SER A 128 -12.61 1.33 -0.10
C SER A 128 -11.85 2.65 -0.07
#